data_AF-T1C6D3-F1
#
_entry.id   AF-T1C6D3-F1
#
_cell.length_a   1.000
_cell.length_b   1.000
_cell.length_c   1.000
_cell.angle_alpha   90.00
_cell.angle_beta   90.00
_cell.angle_gamma   90.00
#
_symmetry.space_group_name_H-M   'P 1'
#
loop_
_entity.id
_entity.type
_entity.pdbx_description
1 polymer ?
#
loop_
_entity_poly.entity_id
_entity_poly.type
_entity_poly.pdbx_seq_one_letter_code
_entity_poly.pdbx_strand_id
1 'polypeptide(L)'
;MDLAHALKVALETGTVRLGLNESRASVEDQKARLLIVSRTCPDADLVRERRVGHVPIYHYEGTSVELGQACGRPYRSARSRS
;
A
#
# COMPACT_ATOMS: atom_id res chain seq x y z
N MET A 1 -12.14 12.59 -8.70
CA MET A 1 -10.92 11.91 -9.21
C MET A 1 -10.92 10.52 -8.59
N ASP A 2 -11.08 9.48 -9.41
CA ASP A 2 -11.13 8.10 -8.95
C ASP A 2 -9.74 7.61 -8.57
N LEU A 3 -9.52 7.42 -7.27
CA LEU A 3 -8.29 6.87 -6.73
C LEU A 3 -7.99 5.48 -7.32
N ALA A 4 -9.01 4.67 -7.60
CA ALA A 4 -8.88 3.41 -8.29
C ALA A 4 -8.24 3.57 -9.68
N HIS A 5 -8.57 4.64 -10.39
CA HIS A 5 -7.99 4.96 -11.70
C HIS A 5 -6.53 5.42 -11.55
N ALA A 6 -6.23 6.25 -10.56
CA ALA A 6 -4.85 6.68 -10.27
C ALA A 6 -3.94 5.51 -9.86
N LEU A 7 -4.46 4.58 -9.04
CA LEU A 7 -3.79 3.31 -8.70
C LEU A 7 -3.52 2.49 -9.96
N LYS A 8 -4.52 2.33 -10.83
CA LYS A 8 -4.37 1.60 -12.08
C LYS A 8 -3.23 2.16 -12.94
N VAL A 9 -3.21 3.47 -13.14
CA VAL A 9 -2.13 4.16 -13.87
C VAL A 9 -0.79 3.97 -13.18
N ALA A 10 -0.72 4.08 -11.85
CA ALA A 10 0.52 3.90 -11.09
C ALA A 10 1.09 2.47 -11.19
N LEU A 11 0.23 1.47 -11.41
CA LEU A 11 0.65 0.09 -11.65
C LEU A 11 1.11 -0.14 -13.09
N GLU A 12 0.43 0.48 -14.05
CA GLU A 12 0.79 0.39 -15.46
C GLU A 12 2.12 1.12 -15.73
N THR A 13 2.38 2.22 -15.02
CA THR A 13 3.55 3.08 -15.25
C THR A 13 4.67 2.91 -14.23
N GLY A 14 4.44 2.17 -13.14
CA GLY A 14 5.31 2.16 -11.97
C GLY A 14 5.42 0.80 -11.27
N THR A 15 6.22 0.79 -10.20
CA THR A 15 6.41 -0.40 -9.36
C THR A 15 5.66 -0.19 -8.05
N VAL A 16 4.63 -1.01 -7.81
CA VAL A 16 3.87 -1.00 -6.56
C VAL A 16 4.30 -2.17 -5.68
N ARG A 17 4.73 -1.83 -4.45
CA ARG A 17 5.03 -2.80 -3.40
C ARG A 17 3.86 -2.86 -2.43
N LEU A 18 3.46 -4.07 -2.08
CA LEU A 18 2.33 -4.36 -1.20
C LEU A 18 2.83 -5.15 0.00
N GLY A 19 2.35 -4.80 1.18
CA GLY A 19 2.68 -5.47 2.43
C GLY A 19 3.41 -4.54 3.40
N LEU A 20 3.11 -4.71 4.69
CA LEU A 20 3.62 -3.86 5.77
C LEU A 20 5.16 -3.85 5.84
N ASN A 21 5.78 -5.02 5.75
CA ASN A 21 7.24 -5.16 5.77
C ASN A 21 7.91 -4.52 4.55
N GLU A 22 7.40 -4.79 3.35
CA GLU A 22 7.93 -4.23 2.11
C GLU A 22 7.75 -2.70 2.05
N SER A 23 6.62 -2.20 2.54
CA SER A 23 6.36 -0.77 2.68
C SER A 23 7.36 -0.12 3.62
N ARG A 24 7.57 -0.69 4.82
CA ARG A 24 8.54 -0.19 5.80
C ARG A 24 9.97 -0.22 5.24
N ALA A 25 10.38 -1.33 4.64
CA ALA A 25 11.68 -1.45 3.98
C ALA A 25 11.85 -0.44 2.84
N SER A 26 10.79 -0.20 2.04
CA SER A 26 10.84 0.80 0.95
C SER A 26 10.92 2.23 1.46
N VAL A 27 10.36 2.51 2.64
CA VAL A 27 10.45 3.80 3.32
C VAL A 27 11.86 4.01 3.87
N GLU A 28 12.44 2.99 4.51
CA GLU A 28 13.84 3.00 4.96
C GLU A 28 14.81 3.17 3.78
N ASP A 29 14.58 2.45 2.67
CA ASP A 29 15.34 2.57 1.43
C ASP A 29 15.11 3.89 0.67
N GLN A 30 14.22 4.78 1.16
CA GLN A 30 13.79 6.01 0.48
C GLN A 30 13.28 5.81 -0.95
N LYS A 31 12.84 4.60 -1.29
CA LYS A 31 12.25 4.25 -2.60
C LYS A 31 10.74 4.48 -2.62
N ALA A 32 10.11 4.49 -1.44
CA ALA A 32 8.69 4.77 -1.31
C ALA A 32 8.41 6.27 -1.52
N ARG A 33 7.52 6.58 -2.46
CA ARG A 33 7.08 7.97 -2.72
C ARG A 33 5.70 8.28 -2.14
N LEU A 34 4.90 7.25 -1.89
CA LEU A 34 3.56 7.34 -1.33
C LEU A 34 3.25 6.02 -0.62
N LEU A 35 2.71 6.11 0.59
CA LEU A 35 2.12 4.99 1.31
C LEU A 35 0.60 5.08 1.19
N ILE A 36 -0.06 3.96 0.94
CA ILE A 36 -1.51 3.88 0.95
C ILE A 36 -1.92 2.90 2.03
N VAL A 37 -2.69 3.38 3.00
CA VAL A 37 -3.15 2.62 4.16
C VAL A 37 -4.65 2.42 4.04
N SER A 38 -5.09 1.17 4.01
CA SER A 38 -6.52 0.82 4.04
C SER A 38 -7.10 1.07 5.42
N ARG A 39 -8.41 1.35 5.48
CA ARG A 39 -9.16 1.49 6.74
C ARG A 39 -9.02 0.26 7.67
N THR A 40 -8.87 -0.93 7.10
CA THR A 40 -8.75 -2.19 7.86
C THR A 40 -7.31 -2.53 8.27
N CYS A 41 -6.37 -1.58 8.16
CA CYS A 41 -4.98 -1.85 8.52
C CYS A 41 -4.87 -2.14 10.03
N PRO A 42 -4.24 -3.25 10.44
CA PRO A 42 -4.07 -3.59 11.85
C PRO A 42 -3.04 -2.71 12.57
N ASP A 43 -2.25 -1.95 11.82
CA ASP A 43 -1.17 -1.12 12.35
C ASP A 43 -1.69 0.27 12.70
N ALA A 44 -1.91 0.52 13.99
CA ALA A 44 -2.55 1.75 14.47
C ALA A 44 -1.67 2.99 14.27
N ASP A 45 -0.35 2.84 14.25
CA ASP A 45 0.58 3.95 14.01
C ASP A 45 0.45 4.43 12.56
N LEU A 46 0.46 3.52 11.57
CA LEU A 46 0.25 3.89 10.17
C LEU A 46 -1.15 4.49 9.89
N VAL A 47 -2.16 4.09 10.68
CA VAL A 47 -3.53 4.63 10.59
C VAL A 47 -3.65 5.99 11.29
N ARG A 48 -2.83 6.28 12.30
CA ARG A 48 -2.82 7.58 12.99
C ARG A 48 -1.92 8.59 12.29
N GLU A 49 -0.81 8.13 11.75
CA GLU A 49 0.15 8.97 11.07
C GLU A 49 -0.32 9.36 9.66
N ARG A 50 0.06 10.57 9.26
CA ARG A 50 -0.19 11.11 7.92
C ARG A 50 1.06 11.03 7.04
N ARG A 51 2.21 10.68 7.61
CA ARG A 51 3.50 10.54 6.92
C ARG A 51 4.44 9.67 7.76
N VAL A 52 5.29 8.89 7.10
CA VAL A 52 6.42 8.21 7.74
C VAL A 52 7.70 8.79 7.16
N GLY A 53 8.46 9.51 7.98
CA GLY A 53 9.63 10.26 7.52
C GLY A 53 9.26 11.31 6.46
N HIS A 54 9.72 11.09 5.22
CA HIS A 54 9.47 11.96 4.06
C HIS A 54 8.32 11.46 3.16
N VAL A 55 7.74 10.30 3.47
CA VAL A 55 6.74 9.64 2.61
C VAL A 55 5.34 9.97 3.12
N PRO A 56 4.48 10.61 2.32
CA PRO A 56 3.09 10.86 2.70
C PRO A 56 2.28 9.57 2.77
N ILE A 57 1.35 9.50 3.74
CA ILE A 57 0.38 8.42 3.89
C ILE A 57 -0.98 8.90 3.39
N TYR A 58 -1.53 8.17 2.43
CA TYR A 58 -2.90 8.31 1.96
C TYR A 58 -3.80 7.26 2.62
N HIS A 59 -4.89 7.71 3.20
CA HIS A 59 -5.87 6.85 3.88
C HIS A 59 -6.94 6.44 2.89
N TYR A 60 -6.91 5.17 2.49
CA TYR A 60 -7.91 4.56 1.61
C TYR A 60 -9.11 4.09 2.42
N GLU A 61 -10.31 4.50 2.02
CA GLU A 61 -11.54 4.13 2.73
C GLU A 61 -11.93 2.66 2.56
N GLY A 62 -11.42 1.99 1.54
CA GLY A 62 -11.66 0.57 1.32
C GLY A 62 -10.75 -0.36 2.13
N THR A 63 -10.94 -1.65 1.91
CA THR A 63 -10.20 -2.73 2.57
C THR A 63 -8.85 -2.99 1.92
N SER A 64 -7.93 -3.61 2.65
CA SER A 64 -6.62 -4.05 2.11
C SER A 64 -6.77 -5.02 0.92
N VAL A 65 -7.87 -5.77 0.87
CA VAL A 65 -8.20 -6.69 -0.23
C VAL A 65 -8.57 -5.93 -1.49
N GLU A 66 -9.48 -4.95 -1.40
CA GLU A 66 -9.86 -4.11 -2.55
C GLU A 66 -8.67 -3.32 -3.07
N LEU A 67 -7.81 -2.84 -2.17
CA LEU A 67 -6.57 -2.17 -2.53
C LEU A 67 -5.61 -3.11 -3.27
N GLY A 68 -5.46 -4.35 -2.81
CA GLY A 68 -4.69 -5.39 -3.49
C GLY A 68 -5.27 -5.75 -4.88
N GLN A 69 -6.60 -5.84 -4.98
CA GLN A 69 -7.29 -6.11 -6.25
C GLN A 69 -7.14 -4.95 -7.24
N ALA A 70 -7.31 -3.72 -6.79
CA ALA A 70 -7.06 -2.52 -7.59
C ALA A 70 -5.60 -2.45 -8.03
N CYS A 71 -4.68 -2.93 -7.18
CA CYS A 71 -3.26 -3.09 -7.47
C CYS A 71 -2.95 -4.19 -8.49
N GLY A 72 -3.93 -4.97 -8.99
CA GLY A 72 -3.71 -6.01 -10.01
C GLY A 72 -2.71 -7.10 -9.61
N ARG A 73 -2.18 -7.04 -8.38
CA ARG A 73 -1.26 -8.00 -7.80
C ARG A 73 -2.11 -8.83 -6.84
N PRO A 74 -2.31 -10.13 -7.11
CA PRO A 74 -2.94 -10.99 -6.13
C PRO A 74 -2.11 -10.89 -4.85
N TYR A 75 -2.73 -10.40 -3.77
CA TYR A 75 -2.14 -10.51 -2.45
C TYR A 75 -2.05 -11.99 -2.16
N ARG A 76 -0.92 -12.62 -2.50
CA ARG A 76 -0.56 -13.88 -1.89
C ARG A 76 -0.34 -13.55 -0.42
N SER A 77 -1.36 -13.73 0.40
CA SER A 77 -1.12 -14.42 1.66
C SER A 77 -0.59 -15.80 1.27
N ALA A 78 0.67 -15.89 0.86
CA ALA A 78 1.37 -17.16 0.71
C ALA A 78 1.62 -17.68 2.12
N ARG A 79 0.54 -18.17 2.74
CA ARG A 79 0.64 -19.31 3.62
C ARG A 79 0.13 -20.49 2.80
N SER A 80 0.96 -21.54 2.76
CA SER A 80 0.79 -22.85 2.10
C SER A 80 1.71 -23.03 0.89
N ARG A 81 2.60 -24.02 0.81
CA ARG A 81 2.90 -25.21 1.64
C ARG A 81 4.21 -25.80 1.06
N SER A 82 5.17 -26.15 1.91
CA SER A 82 5.75 -27.50 2.04
C SER A 82 6.74 -27.51 3.19
#